data_AF-A0A178MTV2-F1
#
_entry.id   AF-A0A178MTV2-F1
#
_cell.length_a   1.000
_cell.length_b   1.000
_cell.length_c   1.000
_cell.angle_alpha   90.00
_cell.angle_beta   90.00
_cell.angle_gamma   90.00
#
_symmetry.space_group_name_H-M   'P 1'
#
loop_
_entity.id
_entity.type
_entity.pdbx_description
1 polymer ?
#
loop_
_entity_poly.entity_id
_entity_poly.type
_entity_poly.pdbx_seq_one_letter_code
_entity_poly.pdbx_strand_id
1 'polypeptide(L)'
;MIMAMPNISFLTLADLCDRWGVKPPHIGALALDQKLVLSIGLSGVRAEVGEWQKVDIDEWQRLPEGWQYLTGIFDLKRNDAWSIIKHGPRVIDSVMPVEPDGYIEIRRQEDLPEFVVAPDDLLIRREEVERFEANNAPAPRDVSAPSLSRGGPGAPPKYDWESFWIETCRRLHDDGPPSTQKEMVLNLLGWFDDKGAAVPDESTVKKKVSKLWKALGLASQSVA
;
A
#
# COMPACT_ATOMS: atom_id res chain seq x y z
N MET A 1 13.17 35.66 5.88
CA MET A 1 13.07 35.00 7.19
C MET A 1 12.55 33.60 6.92
N ILE A 2 13.42 32.59 6.92
CA ILE A 2 13.02 31.20 6.69
C ILE A 2 12.55 30.69 8.04
N MET A 3 11.23 30.56 8.23
CA MET A 3 10.69 29.86 9.40
C MET A 3 11.14 28.40 9.28
N ALA A 4 12.00 27.96 10.19
CA ALA A 4 12.27 26.56 10.39
C ALA A 4 10.94 25.89 10.77
N MET A 5 10.41 25.05 9.88
CA MET A 5 9.21 24.29 10.19
C MET A 5 9.49 23.39 11.39
N PRO A 6 8.51 23.23 12.31
CA PRO A 6 8.65 22.30 13.42
C PRO A 6 8.98 20.91 12.86
N ASN A 7 9.86 20.17 13.55
CA ASN A 7 10.15 18.79 13.21
C ASN A 7 8.92 17.93 13.58
N ILE A 8 7.96 17.88 12.66
CA ILE A 8 6.71 17.13 12.83
C ILE A 8 7.05 15.64 12.69
N SER A 9 7.08 14.90 13.79
CA SER A 9 7.43 13.46 13.78
C SER A 9 6.33 12.54 13.23
N PHE A 10 5.10 13.03 13.08
CA PHE A 10 3.94 12.25 12.65
C PHE A 10 3.08 13.00 11.64
N LEU A 11 2.48 12.28 10.69
CA LEU A 11 1.49 12.80 9.76
C LEU A 11 0.11 12.26 10.14
N THR A 12 -0.93 13.06 9.96
CA THR A 12 -2.30 12.56 10.05
C THR A 12 -2.65 11.76 8.80
N LEU A 13 -3.75 10.99 8.86
CA LEU A 13 -4.30 10.34 7.68
C LEU A 13 -4.60 11.34 6.54
N ALA A 14 -5.13 12.52 6.88
CA ALA A 14 -5.43 13.57 5.91
C ALA A 14 -4.15 14.10 5.25
N ASP A 15 -3.12 14.43 6.04
CA ASP A 15 -1.83 14.91 5.53
C ASP A 15 -1.21 13.91 4.54
N LEU A 16 -1.29 12.61 4.85
CA LEU A 16 -0.73 11.56 4.01
C LEU A 16 -1.54 11.36 2.72
N CYS A 17 -2.87 11.42 2.81
CA CYS A 17 -3.75 11.36 1.64
C CYS A 17 -3.47 12.51 0.68
N ASP A 18 -3.33 13.74 1.20
CA ASP A 18 -3.01 14.92 0.41
C ASP A 18 -1.61 14.82 -0.21
N ARG A 19 -0.61 14.37 0.56
CA ARG A 19 0.77 14.20 0.09
C ARG A 19 0.89 13.20 -1.05
N TRP A 20 0.17 12.08 -0.99
CA TRP A 20 0.26 11.02 -2.00
C TRP A 20 -0.83 11.10 -3.07
N GLY A 21 -1.82 11.99 -2.92
CA GLY A 21 -2.96 12.10 -3.83
C GLY A 21 -3.85 10.85 -3.83
N VAL A 22 -3.92 10.13 -2.69
CA VAL A 22 -4.68 8.88 -2.56
C VAL A 22 -5.85 9.03 -1.60
N LYS A 23 -6.88 8.20 -1.77
CA LYS A 23 -8.01 8.15 -0.85
C LYS A 23 -7.69 7.33 0.41
N PRO A 24 -8.32 7.63 1.57
CA PRO A 24 -8.08 6.92 2.83
C PRO A 24 -8.09 5.38 2.75
N PRO A 25 -8.98 4.71 1.98
CA PRO A 25 -8.97 3.25 1.88
C PRO A 25 -7.67 2.67 1.29
N HIS A 26 -6.92 3.43 0.48
CA HIS A 26 -5.63 2.97 -0.04
C HIS A 26 -4.57 2.93 1.08
N ILE A 27 -4.57 3.91 1.98
CA ILE A 27 -3.71 3.90 3.17
C ILE A 27 -4.07 2.72 4.08
N GLY A 28 -5.38 2.49 4.29
CA GLY A 28 -5.86 1.32 5.03
C GLY A 28 -5.44 -0.01 4.41
N ALA A 29 -5.43 -0.12 3.07
CA ALA A 29 -4.94 -1.31 2.38
C ALA A 29 -3.43 -1.54 2.59
N LEU A 30 -2.62 -0.47 2.59
CA LEU A 30 -1.19 -0.56 2.90
C LEU A 30 -0.95 -1.02 4.35
N ALA A 31 -1.84 -0.66 5.27
CA ALA A 31 -1.80 -1.13 6.65
C ALA A 31 -2.08 -2.63 6.78
N LEU A 32 -3.11 -3.12 6.06
CA LEU A 32 -3.42 -4.55 6.00
C LEU A 32 -2.28 -5.35 5.38
N ASP A 33 -1.64 -4.80 4.35
CA ASP A 33 -0.48 -5.39 3.66
C ASP A 33 0.86 -5.20 4.42
N GLN A 34 0.82 -4.69 5.66
CA GLN A 34 2.00 -4.51 6.53
C GLN A 34 3.06 -3.56 5.96
N LYS A 35 2.69 -2.73 4.98
CA LYS A 35 3.59 -1.75 4.36
C LYS A 35 3.66 -0.46 5.18
N LEU A 36 2.61 -0.18 5.94
CA LEU A 36 2.50 0.95 6.86
C LEU A 36 1.94 0.51 8.21
N VAL A 37 2.44 1.12 9.26
CA VAL A 37 1.86 1.06 10.60
C VAL A 37 1.13 2.36 10.88
N LEU A 38 -0.13 2.25 11.34
CA LEU A 38 -0.88 3.39 11.86
C LEU A 38 -0.88 3.35 13.39
N SER A 39 -0.85 4.52 13.99
CA SER A 39 -0.78 4.71 15.43
C SER A 39 -1.87 5.66 15.90
N ILE A 40 -2.11 5.67 17.20
CA ILE A 40 -3.04 6.57 17.88
C ILE A 40 -2.38 7.20 19.10
N GLY A 41 -2.83 8.40 19.46
CA GLY A 41 -2.45 9.04 20.71
C GLY A 41 -3.35 8.58 21.87
N LEU A 42 -2.76 8.09 22.94
CA LEU A 42 -3.42 7.79 24.20
C LEU A 42 -2.96 8.76 25.29
N SER A 43 -3.87 9.17 26.16
CA SER A 43 -3.55 10.01 27.32
C SER A 43 -4.33 9.52 28.55
N GLY A 44 -3.61 9.01 29.54
CA GLY A 44 -4.20 8.52 30.80
C GLY A 44 -5.16 7.35 30.63
N VAL A 45 -5.03 6.55 29.56
CA VAL A 45 -5.93 5.41 29.30
C VAL A 45 -5.45 4.21 30.08
N ARG A 46 -6.31 3.62 30.91
CA ARG A 46 -5.94 2.45 31.71
C ARG A 46 -6.02 1.18 30.86
N ALA A 47 -4.94 0.40 30.87
CA ALA A 47 -4.85 -0.86 30.16
C ALA A 47 -4.23 -1.95 31.05
N GLU A 48 -4.60 -3.19 30.77
CA GLU A 48 -3.87 -4.35 31.28
C GLU A 48 -2.76 -4.69 30.28
N VAL A 49 -1.57 -4.93 30.81
CA VAL A 49 -0.41 -5.39 30.04
C VAL A 49 0.03 -6.75 30.55
N GLY A 50 0.63 -7.52 29.66
CA GLY A 50 1.24 -8.79 30.02
C GLY A 50 1.77 -9.50 28.79
N GLU A 51 2.01 -10.80 28.93
CA GLU A 51 2.60 -11.62 27.89
C GLU A 51 1.71 -12.83 27.57
N TRP A 52 1.84 -13.31 26.34
CA TRP A 52 1.35 -14.60 25.90
C TRP A 52 2.47 -15.63 26.05
N GLN A 53 2.21 -16.65 26.85
CA GLN A 53 3.12 -17.78 26.99
C GLN A 53 2.57 -18.99 26.26
N LYS A 54 3.39 -19.59 25.40
CA LYS A 54 3.09 -20.89 24.80
C LYS A 54 3.28 -21.98 25.84
N VAL A 55 2.19 -22.61 26.26
CA VAL A 55 2.19 -23.69 27.26
C VAL A 55 2.27 -25.06 26.57
N ASP A 56 1.68 -25.19 25.38
CA ASP A 56 1.75 -26.40 24.54
C ASP A 56 1.65 -26.04 23.04
N ILE A 57 1.70 -27.02 22.12
CA ILE A 57 1.73 -26.87 20.66
C ILE A 57 0.64 -25.92 20.16
N ASP A 58 -0.57 -26.00 20.72
CA ASP A 58 -1.75 -25.20 20.37
C ASP A 58 -2.36 -24.44 21.56
N GLU A 59 -1.67 -24.39 22.70
CA GLU A 59 -2.18 -23.74 23.90
C GLU A 59 -1.32 -22.52 24.27
N TRP A 60 -1.97 -21.37 24.29
CA TRP A 60 -1.39 -20.10 24.72
C TRP A 60 -2.14 -19.61 25.95
N GLN A 61 -1.37 -19.24 26.96
CA GLN A 61 -1.90 -18.68 28.19
C GLN A 61 -1.51 -17.21 28.31
N ARG A 62 -2.48 -16.40 28.72
CA ARG A 62 -2.27 -15.00 29.09
C ARG A 62 -1.64 -14.93 30.48
N LEU A 63 -0.51 -14.25 30.59
CA LEU A 63 0.17 -13.94 31.84
C LEU A 63 0.08 -12.43 32.11
N PRO A 64 -0.87 -11.98 32.94
CA PRO A 64 -1.00 -10.57 33.28
C PRO A 64 0.17 -10.11 34.15
N GLU A 65 0.86 -9.07 33.70
CA GLU A 65 1.88 -8.38 34.50
C GLU A 65 1.26 -7.30 35.38
N GLY A 66 0.14 -6.72 34.93
CA GLY A 66 -0.66 -5.82 35.73
C GLY A 66 -1.30 -4.69 34.92
N TRP A 67 -1.62 -3.61 35.62
CA TRP A 67 -2.35 -2.48 35.09
C TRP A 67 -1.46 -1.25 34.98
N GLN A 68 -1.57 -0.55 33.84
CA GLN A 68 -0.79 0.66 33.57
C GLN A 68 -1.66 1.76 32.97
N TYR A 69 -1.24 3.01 33.14
CA TYR A 69 -1.83 4.16 32.44
C TYR A 69 -1.00 4.46 31.19
N LEU A 70 -1.59 4.22 30.04
CA LEU A 70 -1.01 4.49 28.74
C LEU A 70 -1.06 5.98 28.44
N THR A 71 0.11 6.56 28.22
CA THR A 71 0.26 7.94 27.74
C THR A 71 1.36 7.96 26.69
N GLY A 72 1.03 8.37 25.47
CA GLY A 72 1.95 8.36 24.34
C GLY A 72 1.29 7.93 23.05
N ILE A 73 2.11 7.58 22.07
CA ILE A 73 1.67 7.07 20.77
C ILE A 73 1.80 5.56 20.75
N PHE A 74 0.74 4.86 20.36
CA PHE A 74 0.67 3.41 20.32
C PHE A 74 0.24 2.94 18.94
N ASP A 75 0.88 1.89 18.46
CA ASP A 75 0.57 1.32 17.15
C ASP A 75 -0.74 0.53 17.21
N LEU A 76 -1.58 0.66 16.19
CA LEU A 76 -2.85 -0.05 16.10
C LEU A 76 -2.69 -1.44 15.50
N LYS A 77 -3.59 -2.34 15.88
CA LYS A 77 -3.79 -3.58 15.12
C LYS A 77 -4.30 -3.23 13.73
N ARG A 78 -3.87 -4.00 12.73
CA ARG A 78 -4.19 -3.77 11.32
C ARG A 78 -5.70 -3.80 11.04
N ASN A 79 -6.41 -4.70 11.72
CA ASN A 79 -7.86 -4.83 11.60
C ASN A 79 -8.59 -3.60 12.16
N ASP A 80 -8.07 -3.02 13.23
CA ASP A 80 -8.66 -1.82 13.84
C ASP A 80 -8.43 -0.60 12.98
N ALA A 81 -7.20 -0.41 12.49
CA ALA A 81 -6.87 0.67 11.56
C ALA A 81 -7.74 0.61 10.30
N TRP A 82 -7.89 -0.58 9.68
CA TRP A 82 -8.79 -0.77 8.55
C TRP A 82 -10.25 -0.45 8.91
N SER A 83 -10.72 -0.94 10.05
CA SER A 83 -12.10 -0.75 10.48
C SER A 83 -12.42 0.72 10.73
N ILE A 84 -11.50 1.48 11.33
CA ILE A 84 -11.65 2.93 11.54
C ILE A 84 -11.75 3.65 10.20
N ILE A 85 -10.82 3.38 9.27
CA ILE A 85 -10.81 4.03 7.95
C ILE A 85 -12.07 3.69 7.14
N LYS A 86 -12.52 2.44 7.20
CA LYS A 86 -13.62 1.96 6.35
C LYS A 86 -14.99 2.28 6.92
N HIS A 87 -15.15 2.21 8.24
CA HIS A 87 -16.44 2.29 8.92
C HIS A 87 -16.60 3.55 9.78
N GLY A 88 -15.55 4.34 9.95
CA GLY A 88 -15.56 5.55 10.77
C GLY A 88 -15.21 5.26 12.24
N PRO A 89 -15.60 6.15 13.16
CA PRO A 89 -15.17 6.09 14.56
C PRO A 89 -15.52 4.77 15.24
N ARG A 90 -14.57 4.23 16.02
CA ARG A 90 -14.71 2.95 16.72
C ARG A 90 -14.05 2.96 18.09
N VAL A 91 -14.61 2.16 18.99
CA VAL A 91 -13.97 1.86 20.27
C VAL A 91 -12.80 0.92 20.02
N ILE A 92 -11.65 1.26 20.59
CA ILE A 92 -10.46 0.40 20.55
C ILE A 92 -10.26 -0.23 21.92
N ASP A 93 -10.20 -1.56 21.93
CA ASP A 93 -10.02 -2.38 23.13
C ASP A 93 -8.57 -2.85 23.32
N SER A 94 -7.70 -2.58 22.36
CA SER A 94 -6.32 -3.06 22.39
C SER A 94 -5.42 -2.30 21.42
N VAL A 95 -4.14 -2.24 21.75
CA VAL A 95 -3.09 -1.67 20.90
C VAL A 95 -1.95 -2.67 20.77
N MET A 96 -1.05 -2.44 19.82
CA MET A 96 0.12 -3.29 19.64
C MET A 96 1.08 -3.11 20.83
N PRO A 97 1.57 -4.21 21.43
CA PRO A 97 2.65 -4.18 22.41
C PRO A 97 3.98 -3.79 21.73
N VAL A 98 4.97 -3.42 22.55
CA VAL A 98 6.35 -3.25 22.09
C VAL A 98 7.03 -4.62 21.96
N GLU A 99 6.74 -5.51 22.91
CA GLU A 99 7.27 -6.87 22.99
C GLU A 99 6.50 -7.81 22.06
N PRO A 100 7.17 -8.70 21.30
CA PRO A 100 6.53 -9.59 20.34
C PRO A 100 5.45 -10.50 20.94
N ASP A 101 5.71 -10.99 22.16
CA ASP A 101 4.79 -11.86 22.90
C ASP A 101 3.90 -11.08 23.86
N GLY A 102 4.01 -9.75 23.88
CA GLY A 102 3.23 -8.89 24.76
C GLY A 102 1.75 -8.80 24.36
N TYR A 103 0.95 -8.21 25.23
CA TYR A 103 -0.36 -7.68 24.89
C TYR A 103 -0.64 -6.40 25.67
N ILE A 104 -1.47 -5.54 25.07
CA ILE A 104 -2.02 -4.36 25.72
C ILE A 104 -3.52 -4.33 25.45
N GLU A 105 -4.32 -4.49 26.49
CA GLU A 105 -5.78 -4.43 26.41
C GLU A 105 -6.33 -3.23 27.17
N ILE A 106 -6.99 -2.34 26.44
CA ILE A 106 -7.75 -1.22 26.96
C ILE A 106 -9.09 -1.76 27.44
N ARG A 107 -9.21 -1.90 28.75
CA ARG A 107 -10.45 -2.39 29.36
C ARG A 107 -11.44 -1.25 29.52
N ARG A 108 -12.68 -1.50 29.11
CA ARG A 108 -13.81 -0.63 29.43
C ARG A 108 -13.91 -0.49 30.94
N GLN A 109 -13.94 0.75 31.42
CA GLN A 109 -14.22 1.09 32.80
C GLN A 109 -15.63 1.65 32.88
N GLU A 110 -16.47 1.15 33.80
CA GLU A 110 -17.88 1.52 33.89
C GLU A 110 -18.09 3.03 34.14
N ASP A 111 -17.15 3.65 34.86
CA ASP A 111 -17.21 5.06 35.26
C ASP A 111 -16.54 6.04 34.26
N LEU A 112 -15.91 5.53 33.19
CA LEU A 112 -15.22 6.36 32.20
C LEU A 112 -15.85 6.18 30.81
N PRO A 113 -15.85 7.24 29.97
CA PRO A 113 -16.29 7.11 28.59
C PRO A 113 -15.40 6.10 27.84
N GLU A 114 -15.99 5.39 26.88
CA GLU A 114 -15.24 4.51 26.00
C GLU A 114 -14.25 5.32 25.15
N PHE A 115 -13.08 4.73 24.91
CA PHE A 115 -12.06 5.36 24.09
C PHE A 115 -12.39 5.14 22.60
N VAL A 116 -13.06 6.14 22.01
CA VAL A 116 -13.44 6.14 20.60
C VAL A 116 -12.34 6.82 19.78
N VAL A 117 -11.89 6.15 18.74
CA VAL A 117 -10.90 6.63 17.78
C VAL A 117 -11.59 6.92 16.46
N ALA A 118 -11.44 8.14 15.95
CA ALA A 118 -11.89 8.55 14.64
C ALA A 118 -10.75 8.47 13.60
N PRO A 119 -11.06 8.51 12.29
CA PRO A 119 -10.04 8.58 11.24
C PRO A 119 -9.07 9.76 11.40
N ASP A 120 -9.52 10.87 11.97
CA ASP A 120 -8.71 12.07 12.19
C ASP A 120 -7.70 11.92 13.34
N ASP A 121 -7.90 10.94 14.22
CA ASP A 121 -6.98 10.61 15.32
C ASP A 121 -5.84 9.68 14.87
N LEU A 122 -5.88 9.22 13.62
CA LEU A 122 -4.89 8.30 13.06
C LEU A 122 -3.61 9.03 12.68
N LEU A 123 -2.50 8.50 13.19
CA LEU A 123 -1.16 9.01 13.00
C LEU A 123 -0.31 8.01 12.24
N ILE A 124 0.61 8.51 11.43
CA ILE A 124 1.62 7.73 10.73
C ILE A 124 2.97 8.37 11.03
N ARG A 125 3.94 7.57 11.49
CA ARG A 125 5.29 8.10 11.77
C ARG A 125 5.93 8.62 10.49
N ARG A 126 6.64 9.75 10.57
CA ARG A 126 7.35 10.30 9.40
C ARG A 126 8.39 9.32 8.86
N GLU A 127 9.13 8.65 9.75
CA GLU A 127 10.11 7.61 9.38
C GLU A 127 9.47 6.47 8.58
N GLU A 128 8.23 6.10 8.91
CA GLU A 128 7.46 5.06 8.23
C GLU A 128 7.14 5.46 6.79
N VAL A 129 6.66 6.71 6.62
CA VAL A 129 6.36 7.31 5.32
C VAL A 129 7.63 7.41 4.47
N GLU A 130 8.72 7.91 5.05
CA GLU A 130 10.00 8.06 4.36
C GLU A 130 10.59 6.71 3.95
N ARG A 131 10.52 5.70 4.81
CA ARG A 131 10.92 4.32 4.48
C ARG A 131 10.09 3.76 3.33
N PHE A 132 8.76 3.94 3.39
CA PHE A 132 7.88 3.48 2.33
C PHE A 132 8.20 4.19 1.01
N GLU A 133 8.34 5.51 1.02
CA GLU A 133 8.69 6.30 -0.15
C GLU A 133 10.05 5.91 -0.73
N ALA A 134 11.07 5.68 0.11
CA ALA A 134 12.40 5.25 -0.34
C ALA A 134 12.35 3.87 -1.02
N ASN A 135 11.57 2.93 -0.48
CA ASN A 135 11.43 1.58 -1.02
C ASN A 135 10.59 1.54 -2.31
N ASN A 136 9.70 2.51 -2.50
CA ASN A 136 8.85 2.63 -3.69
C ASN A 136 9.33 3.74 -4.64
N ALA A 137 10.45 4.39 -4.32
CA ALA A 137 11.03 5.42 -5.16
C ALA A 137 11.46 4.76 -6.47
N PRO A 138 11.13 5.37 -7.62
CA PRO A 138 11.67 4.91 -8.89
C PRO A 138 13.20 4.94 -8.77
N ALA A 139 13.84 3.83 -9.16
CA ALA A 139 15.29 3.69 -9.09
C ALA A 139 15.97 4.97 -9.64
N PRO A 140 17.04 5.47 -8.99
CA PRO A 140 17.76 6.63 -9.47
C PRO A 140 18.05 6.43 -10.95
N ARG A 141 17.55 7.34 -11.79
CA ARG A 141 17.88 7.31 -13.21
C ARG A 141 19.40 7.41 -13.28
N ASP A 142 20.04 6.33 -13.70
CA ASP A 142 21.47 6.31 -13.93
C ASP A 142 21.80 7.36 -14.99
N VAL A 143 22.23 8.53 -14.55
CA VAL A 143 22.64 9.65 -15.40
C VAL A 143 23.94 9.35 -16.15
N SER A 144 24.57 8.20 -15.89
CA SER A 144 25.81 7.72 -16.53
C SER A 144 25.53 6.72 -17.65
N ALA A 145 24.31 6.18 -17.75
CA ALA A 145 23.91 5.37 -18.88
C ALA A 145 23.68 6.29 -20.09
N PRO A 146 24.19 5.96 -21.30
CA PRO A 146 23.94 6.77 -22.48
C PRO A 146 22.43 6.86 -22.70
N SER A 147 21.87 8.06 -22.49
CA SER A 147 20.46 8.31 -22.67
C SER A 147 20.09 8.10 -24.14
N LEU A 148 19.45 6.99 -24.46
CA LEU A 148 18.71 6.87 -25.71
C LEU A 148 17.38 7.63 -25.57
N SER A 149 17.49 8.96 -25.69
CA SER A 149 16.47 9.97 -26.01
C SER A 149 15.48 10.35 -24.89
N ARG A 150 15.45 11.55 -24.28
CA ARG A 150 15.40 12.98 -24.73
C ARG A 150 13.96 13.50 -24.83
N GLY A 151 13.62 14.53 -24.02
CA GLY A 151 12.44 15.37 -24.20
C GLY A 151 12.04 16.16 -22.94
N GLY A 152 12.45 17.43 -22.86
CA GLY A 152 11.79 18.43 -22.02
C GLY A 152 10.36 18.77 -22.52
N PRO A 153 9.67 19.74 -21.90
CA PRO A 153 8.23 19.90 -22.02
C PRO A 153 7.81 20.29 -23.44
N GLY A 154 7.09 19.40 -24.13
CA GLY A 154 6.56 19.64 -25.46
C GLY A 154 6.08 18.36 -26.15
N ALA A 155 4.78 18.31 -26.41
CA ALA A 155 4.02 17.26 -27.11
C ALA A 155 3.79 15.94 -26.32
N PRO A 156 2.51 15.56 -26.08
CA PRO A 156 2.20 14.25 -25.52
C PRO A 156 2.68 13.12 -26.46
N PRO A 157 3.14 11.99 -25.91
CA PRO A 157 3.60 10.87 -26.71
C PRO A 157 2.50 10.43 -27.68
N LYS A 158 2.88 10.27 -28.97
CA LYS A 158 1.97 9.96 -30.08
C LYS A 158 1.05 8.75 -29.81
N TYR A 159 1.49 7.84 -28.94
CA TYR A 159 0.76 6.65 -28.53
C TYR A 159 0.83 6.48 -27.01
N ASP A 160 -0.33 6.22 -26.41
CA ASP A 160 -0.50 5.95 -24.99
C ASP A 160 -0.08 4.51 -24.66
N TRP A 161 1.24 4.31 -24.57
CA TRP A 161 1.83 3.01 -24.26
C TRP A 161 1.56 2.54 -22.83
N GLU A 162 1.21 3.45 -21.93
CA GLU A 162 0.90 3.13 -20.53
C GLU A 162 -0.46 2.45 -20.44
N SER A 163 -1.50 3.05 -21.03
CA SER A 163 -2.81 2.39 -21.13
C SER A 163 -2.74 1.07 -21.92
N PHE A 164 -1.87 0.99 -22.93
CA PHE A 164 -1.64 -0.24 -23.67
C PHE A 164 -1.17 -1.38 -22.76
N TRP A 165 -0.23 -1.13 -21.85
CA TRP A 165 0.26 -2.16 -20.93
C TRP A 165 -0.75 -2.49 -19.83
N ILE A 166 -1.47 -1.48 -19.31
CA ILE A 166 -2.53 -1.69 -18.32
C ILE A 166 -3.62 -2.62 -18.88
N GLU A 167 -4.10 -2.36 -20.09
CA GLU A 167 -5.11 -3.22 -20.72
C GLU A 167 -4.55 -4.62 -21.03
N THR A 168 -3.29 -4.70 -21.45
CA THR A 168 -2.64 -5.99 -21.68
C THR A 168 -2.58 -6.84 -20.40
N CYS A 169 -2.21 -6.24 -19.27
CA CYS A 169 -2.19 -6.92 -17.96
C CYS A 169 -3.60 -7.31 -17.50
N ARG A 170 -4.59 -6.42 -17.67
CA ARG A 170 -5.99 -6.69 -17.33
C ARG A 170 -6.53 -7.89 -18.10
N ARG A 171 -6.34 -7.92 -19.42
CA ARG A 171 -6.78 -9.05 -20.28
C ARG A 171 -6.07 -10.35 -19.95
N LEU A 172 -4.76 -10.29 -19.73
CA LEU A 172 -3.99 -11.48 -19.35
C LEU A 172 -4.45 -12.07 -18.01
N HIS A 173 -4.89 -11.21 -17.09
CA HIS A 173 -5.44 -11.62 -15.80
C HIS A 173 -6.87 -12.18 -15.92
N ASP A 174 -7.73 -11.53 -16.70
CA ASP A 174 -9.17 -11.87 -16.77
C ASP A 174 -9.46 -13.04 -17.72
N ASP A 175 -8.83 -13.04 -18.90
CA ASP A 175 -9.10 -14.02 -19.98
C ASP A 175 -7.98 -15.07 -20.12
N GLY A 176 -6.86 -14.89 -19.40
CA GLY A 176 -5.65 -15.67 -19.58
C GLY A 176 -4.88 -15.27 -20.85
N PRO A 177 -3.70 -15.87 -21.09
CA PRO A 177 -2.94 -15.61 -22.30
C PRO A 177 -3.70 -16.17 -23.52
N PRO A 178 -3.81 -15.42 -24.63
CA PRO A 178 -4.38 -15.96 -25.85
C PRO A 178 -3.54 -17.14 -26.36
N SER A 179 -4.11 -18.00 -27.19
CA SER A 179 -3.44 -19.20 -27.71
C SER A 179 -2.20 -18.88 -28.56
N THR A 180 -2.15 -17.70 -29.19
CA THR A 180 -1.00 -17.31 -30.02
C THR A 180 -0.57 -15.86 -29.83
N GLN A 181 0.73 -15.61 -30.05
CA GLN A 181 1.29 -14.27 -30.06
C GLN A 181 0.62 -13.38 -31.13
N LYS A 182 0.18 -13.97 -32.25
CA LYS A 182 -0.50 -13.25 -33.34
C LYS A 182 -1.88 -12.76 -32.91
N GLU A 183 -2.66 -13.59 -32.22
CA GLU A 183 -3.96 -13.19 -31.65
C GLU A 183 -3.80 -12.06 -30.63
N MET A 184 -2.77 -12.13 -29.79
CA MET A 184 -2.47 -11.05 -28.85
C MET A 184 -2.20 -9.71 -29.56
N VAL A 185 -1.43 -9.74 -30.65
CA VAL A 185 -1.13 -8.53 -31.45
C VAL A 185 -2.41 -7.98 -32.11
N LEU A 186 -3.25 -8.85 -32.68
CA LEU A 186 -4.50 -8.44 -33.32
C LEU A 186 -5.51 -7.85 -32.31
N ASN A 187 -5.67 -8.48 -31.14
CA ASN A 187 -6.57 -8.01 -30.08
C ASN A 187 -6.14 -6.64 -29.52
N LEU A 188 -4.83 -6.40 -29.46
CA LEU A 188 -4.29 -5.13 -28.97
C LEU A 188 -4.30 -4.03 -30.05
N LEU A 189 -4.17 -4.39 -31.33
CA LEU A 189 -4.41 -3.45 -32.43
C LEU A 189 -5.89 -3.05 -32.51
N GLY A 190 -6.80 -4.01 -32.37
CA GLY A 190 -8.24 -3.75 -32.28
C GLY A 190 -8.59 -2.84 -31.10
N TRP A 191 -7.92 -3.00 -29.95
CA TRP A 191 -8.09 -2.07 -28.82
C TRP A 191 -7.64 -0.63 -29.14
N PHE A 192 -6.54 -0.45 -29.90
CA PHE A 192 -6.12 0.89 -30.33
C PHE A 192 -7.13 1.54 -31.27
N ASP A 193 -7.75 0.74 -32.14
CA ASP A 193 -8.80 1.16 -33.08
C ASP A 193 -10.09 1.53 -32.33
N ASP A 194 -10.54 0.68 -31.40
CA ASP A 194 -11.72 0.89 -30.57
C ASP A 194 -11.59 2.13 -29.65
N LYS A 195 -10.36 2.44 -29.18
CA LYS A 195 -10.08 3.62 -28.35
C LYS A 195 -10.05 4.92 -29.17
N GLY A 196 -10.16 4.85 -30.51
CA GLY A 196 -10.05 6.01 -31.41
C GLY A 196 -8.69 6.70 -31.34
N ALA A 197 -7.66 5.98 -30.86
CA ALA A 197 -6.31 6.49 -30.71
C ALA A 197 -5.54 6.31 -32.03
N ALA A 198 -4.44 7.05 -32.21
CA ALA A 198 -3.56 6.82 -33.35
C ALA A 198 -3.08 5.36 -33.31
N VAL A 199 -3.44 4.56 -34.33
CA VAL A 199 -3.12 3.13 -34.37
C VAL A 199 -1.66 2.95 -34.78
N PRO A 200 -0.80 2.35 -33.92
CA PRO A 200 0.57 2.02 -34.31
C PRO A 200 0.58 0.91 -35.36
N ASP A 201 1.63 0.85 -36.16
CA ASP A 201 1.80 -0.24 -37.12
C ASP A 201 1.96 -1.60 -36.42
N GLU A 202 1.43 -2.65 -37.03
CA GLU A 202 1.47 -4.02 -36.51
C GLU A 202 2.90 -4.45 -36.15
N SER A 203 3.90 -4.01 -36.91
CA SER A 203 5.31 -4.33 -36.65
C SER A 203 5.82 -3.74 -35.33
N THR A 204 5.33 -2.57 -34.93
CA THR A 204 5.67 -1.90 -33.66
C THR A 204 5.00 -2.58 -32.48
N VAL A 205 3.72 -2.95 -32.61
CA VAL A 205 2.99 -3.70 -31.57
C VAL A 205 3.60 -5.09 -31.41
N LYS A 206 3.88 -5.80 -32.51
CA LYS A 206 4.50 -7.13 -32.51
C LYS A 206 5.85 -7.14 -31.79
N LYS A 207 6.69 -6.12 -31.98
CA LYS A 207 7.98 -6.00 -31.26
C LYS A 207 7.79 -5.91 -29.74
N LYS A 208 6.78 -5.17 -29.27
CA LYS A 208 6.47 -5.03 -27.84
C LYS A 208 5.87 -6.31 -27.27
N VAL A 209 4.89 -6.88 -27.96
CA VAL A 209 4.24 -8.14 -27.57
C VAL A 209 5.24 -9.30 -27.57
N SER A 210 6.19 -9.34 -28.50
CA SER A 210 7.23 -10.40 -28.54
C SER A 210 8.09 -10.42 -27.28
N LYS A 211 8.39 -9.27 -26.69
CA LYS A 211 9.13 -9.20 -25.42
C LYS A 211 8.31 -9.75 -24.27
N LEU A 212 7.03 -9.37 -24.20
CA LEU A 212 6.10 -9.89 -23.19
C LEU A 212 5.90 -11.41 -23.34
N TRP A 213 5.73 -11.90 -24.57
CA TRP A 213 5.56 -13.32 -24.86
C TRP A 213 6.75 -14.18 -24.40
N LYS A 214 7.97 -13.66 -24.58
CA LYS A 214 9.19 -14.29 -24.07
C LYS A 214 9.25 -14.27 -22.54
N ALA A 215 8.88 -13.15 -21.91
CA ALA A 215 8.88 -13.00 -20.46
C ALA A 215 7.87 -13.93 -19.77
N LEU A 216 6.74 -14.21 -20.40
CA LEU A 216 5.71 -15.12 -19.90
C LEU A 216 6.07 -16.61 -20.05
N GLY A 217 7.22 -16.96 -20.64
CA GLY A 217 7.62 -18.35 -20.86
C GLY A 217 6.76 -19.11 -21.89
N LEU A 218 5.84 -18.41 -22.56
CA LEU A 218 4.92 -18.97 -23.57
C LEU A 218 5.61 -19.24 -24.93
N ALA A 219 6.90 -18.91 -25.05
CA ALA A 219 7.71 -19.22 -26.22
C ALA A 219 8.10 -20.71 -26.31
N SER A 220 7.91 -21.49 -25.26
CA SER A 220 8.31 -22.90 -25.16
C SER A 220 7.16 -23.92 -25.18
N GLN A 221 5.91 -23.51 -25.37
CA GLN A 221 4.75 -24.43 -25.46
C GLN A 221 4.18 -24.58 -26.88
N SER A 222 5.04 -24.58 -27.89
CA SER A 222 4.69 -24.95 -29.27
C SER A 222 5.64 -26.01 -29.78
N VAL A 223 5.73 -27.16 -29.10
CA VAL A 223 5.93 -28.50 -29.72
C VAL A 223 5.45 -29.54 -28.71
N ALA A 224 4.21 -30.01 -28.90
CA ALA A 224 3.80 -31.42 -28.77
C ALA A 224 2.41 -31.55 -29.41
#